data_AF-A0AAE0BB80-F1
#
_entry.id   AF-A0AAE0BB80-F1
#
_cell.length_a   1.000
_cell.length_b   1.000
_cell.length_c   1.000
_cell.angle_alpha   90.00
_cell.angle_beta   90.00
_cell.angle_gamma   90.00
#
_symmetry.space_group_name_H-M   'P 1'
#
loop_
_entity.id
_entity.type
_entity.pdbx_description
1 polymer ?
#
loop_
_entity_poly.entity_id
_entity_poly.type
_entity_poly.pdbx_seq_one_letter_code
_entity_poly.pdbx_strand_id
1 'polypeptide(L)'
;VTVPYARHQLYPRLLRTFTGMDSENSHVGILATHLVARAHQIWRQMKGYVEDAMSSIDSVQDYHAKPMTGFFALFFAAQVCEYINLYGFSKYSGRPNEKYHYFDAAKGVSSVHSFDLANEIFRIMAMWPESDLYSRIRYH
;
A
#
# COMPACT_ATOMS: atom_id res chain seq x y z
N VAL A 1 -4.81 -25.95 6.29
CA VAL A 1 -5.19 -25.82 4.87
C VAL A 1 -3.96 -25.37 4.08
N THR A 2 -3.54 -26.12 3.08
CA THR A 2 -2.37 -25.72 2.26
C THR A 2 -2.76 -24.61 1.28
N VAL A 3 -1.81 -23.73 0.93
CA VAL A 3 -2.02 -22.63 -0.03
C VAL A 3 -2.64 -23.10 -1.37
N PRO A 4 -2.24 -24.25 -1.95
CA PRO A 4 -2.86 -24.77 -3.17
C PRO A 4 -4.33 -25.18 -2.97
N TYR A 5 -4.66 -25.87 -1.87
CA TYR A 5 -6.03 -26.30 -1.60
C TYR A 5 -6.97 -25.09 -1.43
N ALA A 6 -6.55 -24.08 -0.66
CA ALA A 6 -7.33 -22.86 -0.49
C ALA A 6 -7.59 -22.16 -1.83
N ARG A 7 -6.58 -22.08 -2.69
CA ARG A 7 -6.67 -21.43 -3.99
C ARG A 7 -7.61 -22.14 -4.96
N HIS A 8 -7.61 -23.47 -4.98
CA HIS A 8 -8.39 -24.25 -5.94
C HIS A 8 -9.80 -24.57 -5.46
N GLN A 9 -10.05 -24.64 -4.15
CA GLN A 9 -11.31 -25.15 -3.60
C GLN A 9 -12.08 -24.11 -2.77
N LEU A 10 -11.38 -23.26 -2.01
CA LEU A 10 -12.03 -22.31 -1.09
C LEU A 10 -12.26 -20.95 -1.74
N TYR A 11 -11.25 -20.38 -2.41
CA TYR A 11 -11.36 -19.05 -3.01
C TYR A 11 -12.40 -18.97 -4.13
N PRO A 12 -12.55 -19.96 -5.03
CA PRO A 12 -13.60 -19.93 -6.05
C PRO A 12 -15.01 -19.97 -5.45
N ARG A 13 -15.20 -20.72 -4.35
CA ARG A 13 -16.48 -20.77 -3.62
C ARG A 13 -16.78 -19.45 -2.93
N LEU A 14 -15.80 -18.87 -2.23
CA LEU A 14 -15.94 -17.56 -1.59
C LEU A 14 -16.23 -16.47 -2.62
N LEU A 15 -15.49 -16.45 -3.72
CA LEU A 15 -15.72 -15.55 -4.85
C LEU A 15 -17.17 -15.64 -5.32
N ARG A 16 -17.64 -16.82 -5.75
CA ARG A 16 -19.03 -16.99 -6.19
C ARG A 16 -20.07 -16.54 -5.16
N THR A 17 -19.77 -16.73 -3.88
CA THR A 17 -20.66 -16.31 -2.78
C THR A 17 -20.75 -14.79 -2.68
N PHE A 18 -19.64 -14.08 -2.85
CA PHE A 18 -19.57 -12.62 -2.70
C PHE A 18 -19.75 -11.84 -4.00
N THR A 19 -19.50 -12.47 -5.16
CA THR A 19 -19.63 -11.85 -6.49
C THR A 19 -20.99 -12.09 -7.12
N GLY A 20 -21.81 -12.98 -6.57
CA GLY A 20 -22.99 -13.51 -7.26
C GLY A 20 -22.61 -14.44 -8.43
N MET A 21 -23.62 -15.01 -9.10
CA MET A 21 -23.42 -15.79 -10.34
C MET A 21 -23.16 -14.91 -11.57
N ASP A 22 -23.54 -13.62 -11.52
CA ASP A 22 -23.22 -12.63 -12.55
C ASP A 22 -21.94 -11.88 -12.19
N SER A 23 -20.84 -12.25 -12.82
CA SER A 23 -19.52 -11.62 -12.62
C SER A 23 -19.49 -10.12 -12.96
N GLU A 24 -20.48 -9.60 -13.68
CA GLU A 24 -20.58 -8.19 -14.06
C GLU A 24 -21.14 -7.29 -12.93
N ASN A 25 -21.89 -7.83 -11.98
CA ASN A 25 -22.47 -7.09 -10.84
C ASN A 25 -21.81 -7.43 -9.49
N SER A 26 -20.61 -8.00 -9.53
CA SER A 26 -19.85 -8.34 -8.33
C SER A 26 -19.48 -7.10 -7.51
N HIS A 27 -19.81 -7.12 -6.22
CA HIS A 27 -19.34 -6.11 -5.26
C HIS A 27 -17.94 -6.39 -4.69
N VAL A 28 -17.28 -7.48 -5.10
CA VAL A 28 -15.96 -7.89 -4.59
C VAL A 28 -14.98 -8.15 -5.74
N GLY A 29 -13.86 -7.42 -5.71
CA GLY A 29 -12.74 -7.60 -6.64
C GLY A 29 -11.54 -8.27 -5.96
N ILE A 30 -10.85 -9.17 -6.68
CA ILE A 30 -9.56 -9.71 -6.27
C ILE A 30 -8.46 -9.10 -7.13
N LEU A 31 -7.43 -8.56 -6.47
CA LEU A 31 -6.24 -8.08 -7.17
C LEU A 31 -5.50 -9.26 -7.83
N ALA A 32 -5.22 -9.11 -9.12
CA ALA A 32 -4.46 -10.11 -9.85
C ALA A 32 -3.07 -10.31 -9.22
N THR A 33 -2.63 -11.57 -9.12
CA THR A 33 -1.40 -11.87 -8.38
C THR A 33 -0.14 -11.27 -9.00
N HIS A 34 -0.13 -11.04 -10.32
CA HIS A 34 0.96 -10.35 -10.99
C HIS A 34 1.03 -8.87 -10.61
N LEU A 35 -0.12 -8.20 -10.42
CA LEU A 35 -0.18 -6.82 -9.93
C LEU A 35 0.38 -6.72 -8.51
N VAL A 36 -0.03 -7.64 -7.63
CA VAL A 36 0.47 -7.72 -6.24
C VAL A 36 1.98 -7.99 -6.21
N ALA A 37 2.47 -8.92 -7.03
CA ALA A 37 3.89 -9.21 -7.14
C ALA A 37 4.69 -8.01 -7.66
N ARG A 38 4.15 -7.29 -8.65
CA ARG A 38 4.78 -6.09 -9.21
C ARG A 38 4.81 -4.95 -8.20
N ALA A 39 3.73 -4.73 -7.46
CA ALA A 39 3.68 -3.76 -6.37
C ALA A 39 4.77 -4.07 -5.32
N HIS A 40 4.90 -5.33 -4.89
CA HIS A 40 5.97 -5.72 -3.97
C HIS A 40 7.38 -5.47 -4.53
N GLN A 41 7.61 -5.72 -5.83
CA GLN A 41 8.90 -5.44 -6.45
C GLN A 41 9.21 -3.95 -6.45
N ILE A 42 8.24 -3.12 -6.84
CA ILE A 42 8.38 -1.66 -6.85
C ILE A 42 8.64 -1.13 -5.44
N TRP A 43 7.90 -1.62 -4.44
CA TRP A 43 8.15 -1.27 -3.04
C TRP A 43 9.59 -1.55 -2.61
N ARG A 44 10.12 -2.75 -2.93
CA ARG A 44 11.51 -3.10 -2.60
C ARG A 44 12.53 -2.21 -3.30
N GLN A 45 12.27 -1.85 -4.57
CA GLN A 45 13.13 -0.94 -5.32
C GLN A 45 13.11 0.47 -4.70
N MET A 46 11.92 1.00 -4.41
CA MET A 46 11.77 2.31 -3.76
C MET A 46 12.39 2.34 -2.37
N LYS A 47 12.21 1.27 -1.56
CA LYS A 47 12.91 1.11 -0.28
C LYS A 47 14.42 1.23 -0.45
N GLY A 48 15.00 0.47 -1.39
CA GLY A 48 16.44 0.54 -1.67
C GLY A 48 16.90 1.95 -2.02
N TYR A 49 16.19 2.64 -2.92
CA TYR A 49 16.52 4.02 -3.27
C TYR A 49 16.43 5.00 -2.10
N VAL A 50 15.43 4.86 -1.22
CA VAL A 50 15.29 5.70 -0.03
C VAL A 50 16.40 5.40 0.97
N GLU A 51 16.72 4.13 1.23
CA GLU A 51 17.79 3.73 2.14
C GLU A 51 19.16 4.17 1.65
N ASP A 52 19.45 4.01 0.35
CA ASP A 52 20.68 4.48 -0.26
C ASP A 52 20.81 6.01 -0.13
N ALA A 53 19.74 6.75 -0.43
CA ALA A 53 19.74 8.20 -0.28
C ALA A 53 19.95 8.64 1.18
N MET A 54 19.32 7.96 2.14
CA MET A 54 19.42 8.31 3.56
C MET A 54 20.73 7.88 4.21
N SER A 55 21.34 6.78 3.74
CA SER A 55 22.66 6.32 4.17
C SER A 55 23.75 7.37 3.94
N SER A 56 23.54 8.28 2.98
CA SER A 56 24.46 9.37 2.66
C SER A 56 24.35 10.59 3.58
N ILE A 57 23.29 10.67 4.42
CA ILE A 57 22.94 11.88 5.18
C ILE A 57 23.17 11.68 6.69
N ASP A 58 22.77 10.56 7.29
CA ASP A 58 23.25 10.09 8.61
C ASP A 58 22.50 8.81 9.04
N SER A 59 23.25 7.79 9.48
CA SER A 59 22.82 6.47 9.97
C SER A 59 21.96 5.61 9.02
N VAL A 60 22.33 4.33 8.88
CA VAL A 60 21.53 3.34 8.14
C VAL A 60 20.23 3.10 8.89
N GLN A 61 19.12 3.68 8.41
CA GLN A 61 17.79 3.30 8.88
C GLN A 61 17.39 1.99 8.18
N ASP A 62 17.29 0.91 8.95
CA ASP A 62 16.74 -0.35 8.45
C ASP A 62 15.21 -0.30 8.52
N TYR A 63 14.57 -0.05 7.39
CA TYR A 63 13.12 -0.04 7.31
C TYR A 63 12.54 -1.46 7.16
N HIS A 64 11.36 -1.68 7.72
CA HIS A 64 10.62 -2.92 7.52
C HIS A 64 10.26 -3.12 6.03
N ALA A 65 10.55 -4.32 5.53
CA ALA A 65 10.41 -4.65 4.11
C ALA A 65 8.95 -4.77 3.61
N LYS A 66 7.96 -4.85 4.50
CA LYS A 66 6.58 -5.16 4.12
C LYS A 66 5.78 -3.89 3.77
N PRO A 67 5.27 -3.73 2.53
CA PRO A 67 4.37 -2.63 2.19
C PRO A 67 3.08 -2.70 3.01
N MET A 68 2.55 -1.54 3.39
CA MET A 68 1.21 -1.43 3.94
C MET A 68 0.13 -1.61 2.87
N THR A 69 -1.07 -2.01 3.26
CA THR A 69 -2.22 -2.16 2.34
C THR A 69 -2.51 -0.87 1.56
N GLY A 70 -2.31 0.28 2.17
CA GLY A 70 -2.45 1.60 1.52
C GLY A 70 -1.54 1.78 0.29
N PHE A 71 -0.35 1.18 0.25
CA PHE A 71 0.51 1.22 -0.92
C PHE A 71 -0.08 0.44 -2.10
N PHE A 72 -0.69 -0.72 -1.86
CA PHE A 72 -1.37 -1.47 -2.92
C PHE A 72 -2.59 -0.71 -3.45
N ALA A 73 -3.33 -0.03 -2.57
CA ALA A 73 -4.45 0.81 -2.97
C ALA A 73 -3.99 1.98 -3.85
N LEU A 74 -2.93 2.70 -3.45
CA LEU A 74 -2.34 3.76 -4.27
C LEU A 74 -1.82 3.23 -5.61
N PHE A 75 -1.07 2.13 -5.59
CA PHE A 75 -0.52 1.53 -6.80
C PHE A 75 -1.62 1.13 -7.79
N PHE A 76 -2.72 0.54 -7.29
CA PHE A 76 -3.89 0.22 -8.11
C PHE A 76 -4.58 1.49 -8.65
N ALA A 77 -4.84 2.46 -7.77
CA ALA A 77 -5.46 3.74 -8.17
C ALA A 77 -4.64 4.44 -9.26
N ALA A 78 -3.31 4.39 -9.21
CA ALA A 78 -2.43 4.97 -10.23
C ALA A 78 -2.61 4.36 -11.64
N GLN A 79 -3.12 3.13 -11.72
CA GLN A 79 -3.39 2.47 -13.00
C GLN A 79 -4.78 2.80 -13.57
N VAL A 80 -5.75 3.10 -12.70
CA VAL A 80 -7.17 3.19 -13.11
C VAL A 80 -7.78 4.59 -12.97
N CYS A 81 -7.15 5.47 -12.19
CA CYS A 81 -7.62 6.84 -11.96
C CYS A 81 -6.75 7.86 -12.69
N GLU A 82 -7.38 8.90 -13.21
CA GLU A 82 -6.68 10.07 -13.76
C GLU A 82 -6.07 10.94 -12.65
N TYR A 83 -6.76 11.06 -11.50
CA TYR A 83 -6.31 11.82 -10.34
C TYR A 83 -6.56 11.06 -9.03
N ILE A 84 -5.67 11.25 -8.05
CA ILE A 84 -5.65 10.55 -6.77
C ILE A 84 -5.39 11.58 -5.67
N ASN A 85 -6.22 11.57 -4.64
CA ASN A 85 -6.00 12.36 -3.44
C ASN A 85 -5.82 11.41 -2.26
N LEU A 86 -4.70 11.52 -1.55
CA LEU A 86 -4.36 10.70 -0.40
C LEU A 86 -4.62 11.48 0.87
N TYR A 87 -5.51 10.96 1.72
CA TYR A 87 -5.85 11.54 3.02
C TYR A 87 -5.59 10.52 4.13
N GLY A 88 -5.10 10.99 5.28
CA GLY A 88 -4.90 10.14 6.47
C GLY A 88 -3.67 9.23 6.39
N PHE A 89 -2.69 9.55 5.54
CA PHE A 89 -1.44 8.80 5.38
C PHE A 89 -0.29 9.30 6.26
N SER A 90 -0.59 9.95 7.39
CA SER A 90 0.43 10.46 8.31
C SER A 90 1.34 9.37 8.88
N LYS A 91 2.61 9.70 9.11
CA LYS A 91 3.54 8.81 9.83
C LYS A 91 3.03 8.58 11.26
N TYR A 92 2.69 7.34 11.59
CA TYR A 92 2.36 6.98 12.96
C TYR A 92 3.64 6.80 13.77
N SER A 93 3.85 7.63 14.78
CA SER A 93 5.06 7.62 15.62
C SER A 93 4.86 7.02 17.01
N GLY A 94 3.61 6.71 17.38
CA GLY A 94 3.25 6.19 18.70
C GLY A 94 3.38 7.23 19.82
N ARG A 95 3.38 8.53 19.48
CA ARG A 95 3.46 9.61 20.46
C ARG A 95 2.25 9.62 21.39
N PRO A 96 2.38 10.13 22.63
CA PRO A 96 1.23 10.31 23.51
C PRO A 96 0.12 11.10 22.81
N ASN A 97 -1.12 10.63 22.89
CA ASN A 97 -2.32 11.19 22.24
C ASN A 97 -2.39 11.04 20.70
N GLU A 98 -1.42 10.41 20.07
CA GLU A 98 -1.51 10.04 18.65
C GLU A 98 -2.39 8.80 18.50
N LYS A 99 -3.49 8.92 17.75
CA LYS A 99 -4.34 7.78 17.44
C LYS A 99 -3.82 7.01 16.23
N TYR A 100 -3.85 5.68 16.32
CA TYR A 100 -3.49 4.81 15.19
C TYR A 100 -4.56 4.83 14.08
N HIS A 101 -5.83 4.75 14.46
CA HIS A 101 -6.96 4.99 13.57
C HIS A 101 -7.79 6.17 14.09
N TYR A 102 -8.41 6.92 13.18
CA TYR A 102 -9.24 8.06 13.56
C TYR A 102 -10.54 7.64 14.28
N PHE A 103 -11.06 6.44 13.98
CA PHE A 103 -12.39 5.98 14.40
C PHE A 103 -12.39 5.08 15.63
N ASP A 104 -11.25 4.55 16.06
CA ASP A 104 -11.17 3.62 17.19
C ASP A 104 -10.06 4.00 18.19
N ALA A 105 -9.89 3.13 19.19
CA ALA A 105 -8.85 3.25 20.23
C ALA A 105 -7.81 2.12 20.12
N ALA A 106 -7.69 1.47 18.95
CA ALA A 106 -6.72 0.41 18.74
C ALA A 106 -5.30 0.96 18.89
N LYS A 107 -4.44 0.19 19.56
CA LYS A 107 -3.02 0.52 19.66
C LYS A 107 -2.31 0.10 18.38
N GLY A 108 -1.66 1.05 17.73
CA GLY A 108 -0.89 0.79 16.52
C GLY A 108 0.34 -0.08 16.78
N VAL A 109 0.72 -0.85 15.75
CA VAL A 109 1.90 -1.71 15.77
C VAL A 109 2.88 -1.22 14.71
N SER A 110 4.05 -0.77 15.13
CA SER A 110 5.13 -0.30 14.24
C SER A 110 6.13 -1.39 13.87
N SER A 111 6.08 -2.57 14.49
CA SER A 111 7.06 -3.65 14.29
C SER A 111 6.96 -4.40 12.97
N VAL A 112 5.95 -4.09 12.15
CA VAL A 112 5.65 -4.82 10.90
C VAL A 112 5.77 -3.93 9.66
N HIS A 113 5.50 -2.63 9.81
CA HIS A 113 5.44 -1.67 8.72
C HIS A 113 6.19 -0.41 9.12
N SER A 114 7.06 0.08 8.23
CA SER A 114 7.69 1.38 8.40
C SER A 114 6.78 2.48 7.88
N PHE A 115 6.05 3.13 8.79
CA PHE A 115 5.17 4.26 8.47
C PHE A 115 5.95 5.46 7.93
N ASP A 116 7.18 5.68 8.42
CA ASP A 116 8.06 6.72 7.90
C ASP A 116 8.46 6.45 6.45
N LEU A 117 8.95 5.24 6.14
CA LEU A 117 9.26 4.83 4.76
C LEU A 117 8.05 4.96 3.84
N ALA A 118 6.87 4.52 4.30
CA ALA A 118 5.67 4.61 3.49
C ALA A 118 5.32 6.06 3.15
N ASN A 119 5.41 6.96 4.13
CA ASN A 119 5.18 8.40 3.93
C ASN A 119 6.17 8.99 2.92
N GLU A 120 7.46 8.66 3.03
CA GLU A 120 8.46 9.12 2.05
C GLU A 120 8.20 8.55 0.65
N ILE A 121 7.85 7.27 0.54
CA ILE A 121 7.48 6.66 -0.74
C ILE A 121 6.24 7.33 -1.34
N PHE A 122 5.21 7.63 -0.55
CA PHE A 122 4.01 8.31 -1.06
C PHE A 122 4.31 9.72 -1.55
N ARG A 123 5.19 10.45 -0.86
CA ARG A 123 5.68 11.76 -1.32
C ARG A 123 6.46 11.64 -2.62
N ILE A 124 7.38 10.69 -2.73
CA ILE A 124 8.15 10.44 -3.96
C ILE A 124 7.20 10.11 -5.11
N MET A 125 6.21 9.25 -4.89
CA MET A 125 5.19 8.93 -5.90
C MET A 125 4.37 10.15 -6.29
N ALA A 126 4.05 11.05 -5.35
CA ALA A 126 3.37 12.31 -5.63
C ALA A 126 4.21 13.34 -6.40
N MET A 127 5.54 13.23 -6.32
CA MET A 127 6.49 14.12 -7.00
C MET A 127 7.09 13.50 -8.27
N TRP A 128 6.68 12.29 -8.67
CA TRP A 128 7.33 11.55 -9.76
C TRP A 128 7.19 12.29 -11.11
N PRO A 129 8.32 12.61 -11.81
CA PRO A 129 8.31 13.27 -13.11
C PRO A 129 7.61 12.42 -14.18
N GLU A 130 6.90 13.04 -15.12
CA GLU A 130 6.07 12.36 -16.14
C GLU A 130 4.84 11.62 -15.59
N SER A 131 4.41 11.93 -14.37
CA SER A 131 2.99 11.89 -14.02
C SER A 131 2.38 13.23 -14.44
N ASP A 132 1.78 13.23 -15.63
CA ASP A 132 1.42 14.42 -16.40
C ASP A 132 0.82 15.53 -15.52
N LEU A 133 1.61 16.60 -15.34
CA LEU A 133 1.31 17.85 -14.61
C LEU A 133 1.15 17.75 -13.07
N TYR A 134 2.22 17.52 -12.31
CA TYR A 134 2.41 17.93 -10.88
C TYR A 134 1.25 17.72 -9.88
N SER A 135 0.25 16.90 -10.19
CA SER A 135 -1.01 16.91 -9.44
C SER A 135 -1.89 15.67 -9.63
N ARG A 136 -1.39 14.65 -10.35
CA ARG A 136 -2.07 13.35 -10.50
C ARG A 136 -2.21 12.64 -9.16
N ILE A 137 -1.22 12.74 -8.28
CA ILE A 137 -1.32 12.27 -6.89
C ILE A 137 -1.10 13.47 -5.99
N ARG A 138 -2.14 13.87 -5.26
CA ARG A 138 -2.07 14.92 -4.23
C ARG A 138 -2.04 14.27 -2.87
N TYR A 139 -0.97 14.55 -2.13
CA TYR A 139 -0.78 14.08 -0.78
C TYR A 139 -1.18 15.18 0.20
N HIS A 140 -2.18 14.92 1.05
CA HIS A 140 -2.75 15.87 2.01
C HIS A 140 -2.33 15.56 3.43
#